data_AF-A0A5M4B693-F1
#
_entry.id   AF-A0A5M4B693-F1
#
_cell.length_a   1.000
_cell.length_b   1.000
_cell.length_c   1.000
_cell.angle_alpha   90.00
_cell.angle_beta   90.00
_cell.angle_gamma   90.00
#
_symmetry.space_group_name_H-M   'P 1'
#
loop_
_entity.id
_entity.type
_entity.pdbx_description
1 polymer ?
#
loop_
_entity_poly.entity_id
_entity_poly.type
_entity_poly.pdbx_seq_one_letter_code
_entity_poly.pdbx_strand_id
1 'polypeptide(L)'
;MVRKKKYKEECSSYIGDEDEVIVPFSDEVIEVGTEAQLVDLSDIEAVRYVLSRLEKTEPLFFDFTNFGEGGVFYQSITLAYYIKVLTEVGNFDKAFALAEVILQNLDSTPWSPIPMAHNHIGNIFFKKKEYASAIMHYDNGLKPFLEQNWEADSEAMNLYLYKALSLIYLGREKEAVEHFQSAEKYDTSHINPMEDFSNSLWIYFFLKKYHENKNDNAATKKYQQLFVTKLKSKTFARVKWELTHFQIPEKYIDEVLDNIEK
;
A
#
# COMPACT_ATOMS: atom_id res chain seq x y z
N MET A 1 2.02 -27.46 -11.34
CA MET A 1 1.02 -27.40 -12.43
C MET A 1 -0.27 -26.67 -12.04
N VAL A 2 -0.89 -26.95 -10.89
CA VAL A 2 -2.16 -26.29 -10.47
C VAL A 2 -2.01 -24.77 -10.22
N ARG A 3 -0.87 -24.30 -9.67
CA ARG A 3 -0.62 -22.87 -9.42
C ARG A 3 -0.36 -22.03 -10.68
N LYS A 4 0.32 -22.60 -11.70
CA LYS A 4 0.50 -21.96 -13.03
C LYS A 4 -0.83 -21.74 -13.74
N LYS A 5 -1.85 -22.57 -13.45
CA LYS A 5 -3.18 -22.44 -14.05
C LYS A 5 -3.98 -21.28 -13.44
N LYS A 6 -3.91 -21.11 -12.11
CA LYS A 6 -4.60 -20.03 -11.41
C LYS A 6 -4.05 -18.63 -11.78
N TYR A 7 -2.73 -18.48 -11.86
CA TYR A 7 -2.10 -17.24 -12.31
C TYR A 7 -2.41 -16.94 -13.80
N LYS A 8 -2.46 -17.97 -14.67
CA LYS A 8 -2.93 -17.81 -16.05
C LYS A 8 -4.39 -17.41 -16.13
N GLU A 9 -5.28 -18.02 -15.34
CA GLU A 9 -6.72 -17.71 -15.31
C GLU A 9 -7.01 -16.30 -14.75
N GLU A 10 -6.18 -15.80 -13.83
CA GLU A 10 -6.29 -14.44 -13.26
C GLU A 10 -5.69 -13.35 -14.17
N CYS A 11 -4.69 -13.66 -14.99
CA CYS A 11 -4.11 -12.71 -15.96
C CYS A 11 -4.77 -12.74 -17.36
N SER A 12 -5.48 -13.81 -17.73
CA SER A 12 -6.08 -13.97 -19.08
C SER A 12 -7.34 -13.14 -19.33
N SER A 13 -7.79 -12.34 -18.37
CA SER A 13 -8.83 -11.31 -18.62
C SER A 13 -8.27 -10.04 -19.28
N TYR A 14 -6.96 -9.94 -19.51
CA TYR A 14 -6.30 -8.79 -20.16
C TYR A 14 -5.58 -9.23 -21.46
N ILE A 15 -6.39 -9.44 -22.51
CA ILE A 15 -6.19 -9.35 -23.98
C ILE A 15 -4.83 -9.77 -24.60
N GLY A 16 -4.89 -10.72 -25.54
CA GLY A 16 -3.97 -10.93 -26.66
C GLY A 16 -4.28 -12.26 -27.38
N ASP A 17 -4.34 -12.28 -28.71
CA ASP A 17 -4.66 -13.46 -29.55
C ASP A 17 -3.86 -14.72 -29.13
N GLU A 18 -4.51 -15.89 -29.22
CA GLU A 18 -4.04 -17.20 -28.69
C GLU A 18 -2.72 -17.74 -29.30
N ASP A 19 -2.04 -17.01 -30.17
CA ASP A 19 -0.87 -17.49 -30.93
C ASP A 19 0.48 -16.82 -30.58
N GLU A 20 0.55 -15.87 -29.64
CA GLU A 20 1.85 -15.36 -29.15
C GLU A 20 2.28 -16.10 -27.89
N VAL A 21 3.17 -17.09 -28.06
CA VAL A 21 3.87 -17.72 -26.95
C VAL A 21 4.89 -16.72 -26.39
N ILE A 22 4.43 -15.83 -25.50
CA ILE A 22 5.26 -14.87 -24.76
C ILE A 22 5.78 -15.52 -23.48
N VAL A 23 7.08 -15.82 -23.42
CA VAL A 23 7.80 -16.05 -22.15
C VAL A 23 9.29 -15.70 -22.38
N PRO A 24 9.88 -14.78 -21.60
CA PRO A 24 10.36 -15.19 -20.29
C PRO A 24 9.90 -14.22 -19.20
N PHE A 25 9.01 -14.73 -18.35
CA PHE A 25 9.03 -14.36 -16.95
C PHE A 25 9.92 -15.38 -16.25
N SER A 26 10.94 -14.93 -15.51
CA SER A 26 11.72 -15.85 -14.68
C SER A 26 10.81 -16.46 -13.60
N ASP A 27 10.69 -17.79 -13.58
CA ASP A 27 9.91 -18.50 -12.55
C ASP A 27 10.40 -18.11 -11.13
N GLU A 28 11.70 -17.81 -10.98
CA GLU A 28 12.29 -17.34 -9.72
C GLU A 28 11.83 -15.93 -9.36
N VAL A 29 11.79 -15.00 -10.33
CA VAL A 29 11.31 -13.62 -10.11
C VAL A 29 9.82 -13.62 -9.73
N ILE A 30 8.99 -14.43 -10.40
CA ILE A 30 7.57 -14.58 -10.03
C ILE A 30 7.43 -15.10 -8.60
N GLU A 31 8.15 -16.17 -8.27
CA GLU A 31 8.04 -16.81 -6.96
C GLU A 31 8.40 -15.83 -5.85
N VAL A 32 9.58 -15.18 -5.94
CA VAL A 32 10.06 -14.25 -4.92
C VAL A 32 9.20 -12.97 -4.87
N GLY A 33 8.75 -12.45 -6.02
CA GLY A 33 7.82 -11.32 -6.08
C GLY A 33 6.49 -11.64 -5.39
N THR A 34 5.95 -12.85 -5.60
CA THR A 34 4.71 -13.31 -4.96
C THR A 34 4.89 -13.51 -3.45
N GLU A 35 6.03 -14.08 -3.03
CA GLU A 35 6.39 -14.19 -1.61
C GLU A 35 6.42 -12.80 -0.95
N ALA A 36 7.03 -11.81 -1.60
CA ALA A 36 7.12 -10.42 -1.11
C ALA A 36 5.77 -9.69 -1.11
N GLN A 37 4.89 -9.98 -2.06
CA GLN A 37 3.54 -9.46 -2.07
C GLN A 37 2.74 -9.93 -0.85
N LEU A 38 2.77 -11.25 -0.61
CA LEU A 38 1.89 -11.94 0.34
C LEU A 38 2.47 -12.05 1.76
N VAL A 39 3.74 -11.68 1.96
CA VAL A 39 4.37 -11.75 3.29
C VAL A 39 3.55 -10.97 4.32
N ASP A 40 3.23 -11.64 5.42
CA ASP A 40 2.69 -10.96 6.60
C ASP A 40 3.83 -10.19 7.27
N LEU A 41 3.80 -8.87 7.11
CA LEU A 41 4.81 -7.99 7.69
C LEU A 41 4.83 -8.02 9.23
N SER A 42 3.80 -8.58 9.88
CA SER A 42 3.81 -8.81 11.33
C SER A 42 4.66 -10.00 11.77
N ASP A 43 4.99 -10.91 10.84
CA ASP A 43 5.87 -12.05 11.07
C ASP A 43 7.30 -11.70 10.68
N ILE A 44 8.11 -11.36 11.68
CA ILE A 44 9.51 -10.93 11.50
C ILE A 44 10.37 -12.06 10.89
N GLU A 45 10.08 -13.32 11.18
CA GLU A 45 10.84 -14.44 10.62
C GLU A 45 10.53 -14.62 9.14
N ALA A 46 9.25 -14.54 8.77
CA ALA A 46 8.82 -14.55 7.37
C ALA A 46 9.42 -13.37 6.60
N VAL A 47 9.39 -12.16 7.16
CA VAL A 47 9.99 -10.96 6.56
C VAL A 47 11.49 -11.15 6.30
N ARG A 48 12.24 -11.69 7.27
CA ARG A 48 13.68 -11.95 7.10
C ARG A 48 13.97 -13.00 6.02
N TYR A 49 13.16 -14.07 5.99
CA TYR A 49 13.28 -15.11 4.97
C TYR A 49 13.06 -14.54 3.56
N VAL A 50 11.97 -13.79 3.38
CA VAL A 50 11.62 -13.16 2.10
C VAL A 50 12.67 -12.12 1.70
N LEU A 51 13.17 -11.31 2.63
CA LEU A 51 14.24 -10.34 2.35
C LEU A 51 15.51 -11.03 1.84
N SER A 52 15.93 -12.12 2.47
CA SER A 52 17.11 -12.87 2.02
C SER A 52 16.94 -13.44 0.61
N ARG A 53 15.72 -13.87 0.26
CA ARG A 53 15.38 -14.33 -1.09
C ARG A 53 15.42 -13.18 -2.10
N LEU A 54 14.81 -12.05 -1.77
CA LEU A 54 14.84 -10.84 -2.59
C LEU A 54 16.27 -10.38 -2.89
N GLU A 55 17.14 -10.32 -1.88
CA GLU A 55 18.55 -9.93 -2.04
C GLU A 55 19.34 -10.88 -2.95
N LYS A 56 19.04 -12.18 -2.90
CA LYS A 56 19.69 -13.18 -3.75
C LYS A 56 19.24 -13.07 -5.21
N THR A 57 17.95 -12.80 -5.43
CA THR A 57 17.32 -12.74 -6.76
C THR A 57 17.43 -11.35 -7.39
N GLU A 58 17.81 -10.33 -6.62
CA GLU A 58 17.92 -8.92 -7.04
C GLU A 58 18.63 -8.67 -8.37
N PRO A 59 19.75 -9.34 -8.72
CA PRO A 59 20.39 -9.13 -10.02
C PRO A 59 19.45 -9.40 -11.21
N LEU A 60 18.48 -10.31 -11.06
CA LEU A 60 17.51 -10.63 -12.10
C LEU A 60 16.46 -9.53 -12.27
N PHE A 61 16.19 -8.72 -11.24
CA PHE A 61 15.20 -7.64 -11.31
C PHE A 61 15.62 -6.52 -12.25
N PHE A 62 16.90 -6.39 -12.58
CA PHE A 62 17.42 -5.35 -13.47
C PHE A 62 17.69 -5.83 -14.90
N ASP A 63 17.41 -7.10 -15.18
CA ASP A 63 17.44 -7.65 -16.54
C ASP A 63 16.01 -7.78 -17.06
N PHE A 64 15.63 -6.88 -17.97
CA PHE A 64 14.29 -6.80 -18.55
C PHE A 64 13.86 -8.07 -19.29
N THR A 65 14.81 -8.91 -19.71
CA THR A 65 14.46 -10.19 -20.35
C THR A 65 13.77 -11.15 -19.36
N ASN A 66 13.88 -10.91 -18.05
CA ASN A 66 13.20 -11.70 -17.02
C ASN A 66 11.72 -11.32 -16.81
N PHE A 67 11.19 -10.30 -17.48
CA PHE A 67 9.82 -9.82 -17.30
C PHE A 67 8.96 -9.85 -18.58
N GLY A 68 9.54 -10.19 -19.74
CA GLY A 68 8.82 -10.25 -21.01
C GLY A 68 8.23 -8.91 -21.48
N GLU A 69 7.16 -8.97 -22.27
CA GLU A 69 6.42 -7.80 -22.72
C GLU A 69 5.72 -7.10 -21.53
N GLY A 70 5.80 -5.76 -21.47
CA GLY A 70 5.39 -5.00 -20.28
C GLY A 70 6.41 -5.06 -19.14
N GLY A 71 7.66 -5.46 -19.43
CA GLY A 71 8.66 -5.73 -18.40
C GLY A 71 8.93 -4.59 -17.42
N VAL A 72 8.81 -3.34 -17.84
CA VAL A 72 8.93 -2.15 -16.97
C VAL A 72 7.85 -2.13 -15.88
N PHE A 73 6.60 -2.44 -16.23
CA PHE A 73 5.49 -2.46 -15.28
C PHE A 73 5.68 -3.55 -14.23
N TYR A 74 5.98 -4.77 -14.67
CA TYR A 74 6.19 -5.91 -13.78
C TYR A 74 7.45 -5.79 -12.93
N GLN A 75 8.52 -5.22 -13.48
CA GLN A 75 9.69 -4.84 -12.70
C GLN A 75 9.31 -3.84 -11.61
N SER A 76 8.54 -2.81 -11.96
CA SER A 76 8.11 -1.79 -11.00
C SER A 76 7.30 -2.37 -9.84
N ILE A 77 6.38 -3.30 -10.13
CA ILE A 77 5.62 -4.04 -9.11
C ILE A 77 6.55 -4.89 -8.22
N THR A 78 7.50 -5.60 -8.82
CA THR A 78 8.44 -6.45 -8.08
C THR A 78 9.31 -5.60 -7.16
N LEU A 79 9.83 -4.49 -7.66
CA LEU A 79 10.60 -3.52 -6.89
C LEU A 79 9.75 -2.88 -5.79
N ALA A 80 8.46 -2.58 -6.04
CA ALA A 80 7.54 -2.06 -5.03
C ALA A 80 7.36 -3.02 -3.85
N TYR A 81 7.22 -4.32 -4.09
CA TYR A 81 7.17 -5.31 -3.02
C TYR A 81 8.49 -5.42 -2.26
N TYR A 82 9.62 -5.32 -2.96
CA TYR A 82 10.93 -5.27 -2.31
C TYR A 82 11.07 -4.02 -1.43
N ILE A 83 10.69 -2.85 -1.93
CA ILE A 83 10.71 -1.57 -1.21
C ILE A 83 9.85 -1.65 0.05
N LYS A 84 8.64 -2.24 -0.03
CA LYS A 84 7.75 -2.49 1.12
C LYS A 84 8.48 -3.27 2.21
N VAL A 85 9.15 -4.38 1.85
CA VAL A 85 9.90 -5.21 2.81
C VAL A 85 11.10 -4.46 3.40
N LEU A 86 11.90 -3.78 2.57
CA LEU A 86 13.06 -2.99 3.00
C LEU A 86 12.67 -1.85 3.95
N THR A 87 11.56 -1.18 3.66
CA THR A 87 11.02 -0.10 4.50
C THR A 87 10.61 -0.61 5.88
N GLU A 88 10.00 -1.79 5.95
CA GLU A 88 9.57 -2.38 7.22
C GLU A 88 10.76 -2.80 8.09
N VAL A 89 11.85 -3.29 7.49
CA VAL A 89 13.09 -3.62 8.23
C VAL A 89 14.00 -2.41 8.47
N GLY A 90 13.61 -1.22 8.02
CA GLY A 90 14.36 0.03 8.23
C GLY A 90 15.55 0.24 7.29
N ASN A 91 15.67 -0.52 6.20
CA ASN A 91 16.70 -0.31 5.18
C ASN A 91 16.26 0.79 4.18
N PHE A 92 16.17 2.01 4.69
CA PHE A 92 15.61 3.15 3.97
C PHE A 92 16.44 3.58 2.75
N ASP A 93 17.76 3.51 2.83
CA ASP A 93 18.64 3.95 1.73
C ASP A 93 18.45 3.07 0.50
N LYS A 94 18.41 1.75 0.68
CA LYS A 94 18.15 0.82 -0.43
C LYS A 94 16.72 0.92 -0.93
N ALA A 95 15.75 1.04 -0.02
CA ALA A 95 14.35 1.25 -0.38
C ALA A 95 14.17 2.51 -1.25
N PHE A 96 14.85 3.60 -0.90
CA PHE A 96 14.81 4.85 -1.65
C PHE A 96 15.45 4.71 -3.03
N ALA A 97 16.64 4.10 -3.12
CA ALA A 97 17.34 3.87 -4.38
C ALA A 97 16.49 3.04 -5.37
N LEU A 98 15.81 1.99 -4.89
CA LEU A 98 14.91 1.21 -5.74
C LEU A 98 13.69 2.01 -6.19
N ALA A 99 13.14 2.88 -5.34
CA ALA A 99 12.03 3.74 -5.72
C ALA A 99 12.44 4.79 -6.78
N GLU A 100 13.68 5.28 -6.72
CA GLU A 100 14.25 6.15 -7.76
C GLU A 100 14.37 5.42 -9.10
N VAL A 101 14.70 4.12 -9.11
CA VAL A 101 14.69 3.31 -10.34
C VAL A 101 13.29 3.27 -10.96
N ILE A 102 12.26 3.05 -10.15
CA ILE A 102 10.87 3.07 -10.64
C ILE A 102 10.53 4.44 -11.26
N LEU A 103 10.95 5.54 -10.62
CA LEU A 103 10.74 6.90 -11.14
C LEU A 103 11.60 7.25 -12.38
N GLN A 104 12.69 6.54 -12.64
CA GLN A 104 13.50 6.77 -13.84
C GLN A 104 12.93 6.03 -15.06
N ASN A 105 12.22 4.93 -14.85
CA ASN A 105 11.66 4.08 -15.90
C ASN A 105 10.29 4.56 -16.43
N LEU A 106 10.00 5.86 -16.34
CA LEU A 106 8.65 6.39 -16.58
C LEU A 106 8.37 6.67 -18.05
N ASP A 107 7.46 5.88 -18.62
CA ASP A 107 6.59 6.35 -19.70
C ASP A 107 5.30 6.95 -19.11
N SER A 108 4.86 8.08 -19.65
CA SER A 108 3.62 8.78 -19.30
C SER A 108 2.37 8.05 -19.83
N THR A 109 2.17 6.80 -19.42
CA THR A 109 0.94 6.04 -19.69
C THR A 109 0.05 5.97 -18.44
N PRO A 110 -1.27 5.74 -18.56
CA PRO A 110 -2.15 5.57 -17.40
C PRO A 110 -1.77 4.42 -16.45
N TRP A 111 -0.93 3.49 -16.92
CA TRP A 111 -0.35 2.38 -16.15
C TRP A 111 0.98 2.76 -15.48
N SER A 112 1.30 4.06 -15.41
CA SER A 112 2.58 4.51 -14.91
C SER A 112 2.74 4.16 -13.43
N PRO A 113 3.90 3.62 -13.02
CA PRO A 113 4.18 3.31 -11.62
C PRO A 113 4.48 4.58 -10.79
N ILE A 114 4.18 5.79 -11.30
CA ILE A 114 4.42 7.08 -10.64
C ILE A 114 3.73 7.17 -9.27
N PRO A 115 2.40 6.94 -9.15
CA PRO A 115 1.73 7.08 -7.86
C PRO A 115 2.31 6.10 -6.83
N MET A 116 2.58 4.88 -7.26
CA MET A 116 3.17 3.81 -6.44
C MET A 116 4.57 4.19 -5.94
N ALA A 117 5.45 4.67 -6.82
CA ALA A 117 6.79 5.08 -6.43
C ALA A 117 6.75 6.25 -5.43
N HIS A 118 5.90 7.24 -5.67
CA HIS A 118 5.70 8.36 -4.75
C HIS A 118 5.11 7.92 -3.40
N ASN A 119 4.16 6.98 -3.38
CA ASN A 119 3.64 6.39 -2.15
C ASN A 119 4.77 5.73 -1.35
N HIS A 120 5.59 4.90 -2.01
CA HIS A 120 6.72 4.24 -1.34
C HIS A 120 7.75 5.23 -0.78
N ILE A 121 8.14 6.24 -1.55
CA ILE A 121 9.07 7.27 -1.06
C ILE A 121 8.45 8.05 0.11
N GLY A 122 7.17 8.41 0.00
CA GLY A 122 6.43 9.02 1.09
C GLY A 122 6.45 8.15 2.35
N ASN A 123 6.22 6.84 2.21
CA ASN A 123 6.23 5.89 3.33
C ASN A 123 7.61 5.76 3.97
N ILE A 124 8.69 5.81 3.18
CA ILE A 124 10.07 5.85 3.71
C ILE A 124 10.24 7.09 4.59
N PHE A 125 9.87 8.28 4.10
CA PHE A 125 9.96 9.51 4.88
C PHE A 125 9.03 9.50 6.11
N PHE A 126 7.84 8.94 5.98
CA PHE A 126 6.90 8.76 7.09
C PHE A 126 7.50 7.90 8.20
N LYS A 127 8.12 6.76 7.84
CA LYS A 127 8.81 5.88 8.80
C LYS A 127 10.00 6.58 9.47
N LYS A 128 10.71 7.44 8.74
CA LYS A 128 11.77 8.32 9.27
C LYS A 128 11.25 9.49 10.12
N LYS A 129 9.92 9.65 10.22
CA LYS A 129 9.24 10.78 10.91
C LYS A 129 9.49 12.14 10.24
N GLU A 130 9.84 12.13 8.96
CA GLU A 130 10.05 13.32 8.13
C GLU A 130 8.73 13.69 7.41
N TYR A 131 7.71 14.03 8.20
CA TYR A 131 6.32 14.14 7.72
C TYR A 131 6.10 15.19 6.63
N ALA A 132 6.85 16.30 6.64
CA ALA A 132 6.75 17.31 5.59
C ALA A 132 7.24 16.78 4.23
N SER A 133 8.36 16.04 4.23
CA SER A 133 8.87 15.36 3.03
C SER A 133 7.90 14.28 2.57
N ALA A 134 7.34 13.50 3.49
CA ALA A 134 6.35 12.48 3.17
C ALA A 134 5.14 13.07 2.42
N ILE A 135 4.57 14.17 2.95
CA ILE A 135 3.45 14.90 2.33
C ILE A 135 3.78 15.34 0.90
N MET A 136 4.97 15.90 0.67
CA MET A 136 5.39 16.33 -0.67
C MET A 136 5.35 15.16 -1.67
N HIS A 137 5.80 13.97 -1.26
CA HIS A 137 5.75 12.80 -2.13
C HIS A 137 4.32 12.29 -2.32
N TYR A 138 3.50 12.26 -1.29
CA TYR A 138 2.08 11.90 -1.45
C TYR A 138 1.34 12.86 -2.39
N ASP A 139 1.62 14.17 -2.30
CA ASP A 139 1.06 15.17 -3.21
C ASP A 139 1.48 14.94 -4.66
N ASN A 140 2.76 14.62 -4.89
CA ASN A 140 3.24 14.30 -6.23
C ASN A 140 2.59 13.01 -6.78
N GLY A 141 2.39 11.98 -5.95
CA GLY A 141 1.69 10.76 -6.33
C GLY A 141 0.21 10.97 -6.65
N LEU A 142 -0.42 11.99 -6.06
CA LEU A 142 -1.83 12.33 -6.29
C LEU A 142 -2.07 13.13 -7.58
N LYS A 143 -1.04 13.79 -8.15
CA LYS A 143 -1.17 14.63 -9.35
C LYS A 143 -1.85 13.93 -10.53
N PRO A 144 -1.52 12.68 -10.90
CA PRO A 144 -2.19 12.02 -12.02
C PRO A 144 -3.71 11.88 -11.83
N PHE A 145 -4.17 11.57 -10.61
CA PHE A 145 -5.60 11.47 -10.31
C PHE A 145 -6.31 12.83 -10.31
N LEU A 146 -5.62 13.90 -9.88
CA LEU A 146 -6.19 15.25 -9.74
C LEU A 146 -6.15 16.07 -11.04
N GLU A 147 -5.06 15.97 -11.80
CA GLU A 147 -4.77 16.81 -12.96
C GLU A 147 -5.10 16.10 -14.27
N GLN A 148 -4.95 14.77 -14.31
CA GLN A 148 -5.13 13.97 -15.53
C GLN A 148 -6.40 13.10 -15.48
N ASN A 149 -7.21 13.23 -14.42
CA ASN A 149 -8.45 12.48 -14.21
C ASN A 149 -8.28 10.95 -14.36
N TRP A 150 -7.16 10.40 -13.87
CA TRP A 150 -7.02 8.95 -13.81
C TRP A 150 -8.12 8.34 -12.94
N GLU A 151 -8.56 7.13 -13.31
CA GLU A 151 -9.61 6.43 -12.58
C GLU A 151 -9.21 6.16 -11.13
N ALA A 152 -10.22 6.11 -10.28
CA ALA A 152 -10.07 5.87 -8.86
C ALA A 152 -9.47 4.48 -8.58
N ASP A 153 -8.30 4.46 -7.93
CA ASP A 153 -7.61 3.24 -7.52
C ASP A 153 -7.31 3.26 -6.00
N SER A 154 -7.17 2.07 -5.44
CA SER A 154 -6.63 1.77 -4.11
C SER A 154 -5.34 2.54 -3.78
N GLU A 155 -4.53 2.86 -4.79
CA GLU A 155 -3.31 3.66 -4.62
C GLU A 155 -3.61 5.10 -4.21
N ALA A 156 -4.64 5.73 -4.79
CA ALA A 156 -5.08 7.07 -4.39
C ALA A 156 -5.58 7.09 -2.94
N MET A 157 -6.32 6.05 -2.53
CA MET A 157 -6.75 5.89 -1.13
C MET A 157 -5.54 5.88 -0.18
N ASN A 158 -4.50 5.12 -0.49
CA ASN A 158 -3.29 5.02 0.34
C ASN A 158 -2.54 6.35 0.42
N LEU A 159 -2.37 7.05 -0.70
CA LEU A 159 -1.74 8.37 -0.74
C LEU A 159 -2.46 9.37 0.17
N TYR A 160 -3.80 9.42 0.10
CA TYR A 160 -4.59 10.28 0.97
C TYR A 160 -4.50 9.89 2.45
N LEU A 161 -4.55 8.59 2.75
CA LEU A 161 -4.43 8.09 4.11
C LEU A 161 -3.11 8.52 4.75
N TYR A 162 -1.98 8.23 4.11
CA TYR A 162 -0.68 8.54 4.70
C TYR A 162 -0.40 10.04 4.73
N LYS A 163 -0.92 10.82 3.77
CA LYS A 163 -0.92 12.28 3.86
C LYS A 163 -1.69 12.76 5.10
N ALA A 164 -2.87 12.21 5.35
CA ALA A 164 -3.68 12.57 6.53
C ALA A 164 -2.95 12.22 7.84
N LEU A 165 -2.34 11.04 7.94
CA LEU A 165 -1.54 10.63 9.10
C LEU A 165 -0.35 11.57 9.32
N SER A 166 0.36 11.94 8.26
CA SER A 166 1.47 12.89 8.31
C SER A 166 1.01 14.26 8.84
N LEU A 167 -0.18 14.72 8.43
CA LEU A 167 -0.76 15.97 8.90
C LEU A 167 -1.14 15.93 10.38
N ILE A 168 -1.66 14.80 10.88
CA ILE A 168 -1.90 14.60 12.32
C ILE A 168 -0.60 14.81 13.11
N TYR A 169 0.50 14.22 12.66
CA TYR A 169 1.79 14.35 13.32
C TYR A 169 2.37 15.77 13.29
N LEU A 170 1.97 16.58 12.30
CA LEU A 170 2.28 18.00 12.24
C LEU A 170 1.29 18.89 13.02
N GLY A 171 0.32 18.30 13.72
CA GLY A 171 -0.72 19.03 14.46
C GLY A 171 -1.80 19.68 13.57
N ARG A 172 -1.85 19.33 12.28
CA ARG A 172 -2.76 19.88 11.28
C ARG A 172 -4.04 19.03 11.16
N GLU A 173 -4.67 18.74 12.29
CA GLU A 173 -5.80 17.79 12.38
C GLU A 173 -6.99 18.19 11.49
N LYS A 174 -7.27 19.50 11.32
CA LYS A 174 -8.36 19.97 10.46
C LYS A 174 -8.16 19.57 9.00
N GLU A 175 -6.94 19.70 8.50
CA GLU A 175 -6.58 19.37 7.12
C GLU A 175 -6.50 17.86 6.92
N ALA A 176 -6.05 17.12 7.94
CA ALA A 176 -6.03 15.66 7.90
C ALA A 176 -7.42 15.07 7.62
N VAL A 177 -8.48 15.65 8.19
CA VAL A 177 -9.86 15.17 8.01
C VAL A 177 -10.33 15.28 6.55
N GLU A 178 -9.98 16.35 5.85
CA GLU A 178 -10.31 16.50 4.43
C GLU A 178 -9.69 15.38 3.59
N HIS A 179 -8.49 14.94 3.97
CA HIS A 179 -7.78 13.84 3.31
C HIS A 179 -8.33 12.46 3.71
N PHE A 180 -8.75 12.24 4.96
CA PHE A 180 -9.48 11.01 5.30
C PHE A 180 -10.82 10.90 4.55
N GLN A 181 -11.56 12.00 4.42
CA GLN A 181 -12.79 12.04 3.62
C GLN A 181 -12.53 11.80 2.14
N SER A 182 -11.40 12.29 1.64
CA SER A 182 -10.96 12.02 0.27
C SER A 182 -10.62 10.54 0.11
N ALA A 183 -9.87 9.94 1.04
CA ALA A 183 -9.55 8.52 1.04
C ALA A 183 -10.79 7.63 1.10
N GLU A 184 -11.81 7.96 1.92
CA GLU A 184 -13.08 7.21 2.02
C GLU A 184 -13.77 7.08 0.65
N LYS A 185 -13.69 8.11 -0.21
CA LYS A 185 -14.31 8.07 -1.55
C LYS A 185 -13.69 6.99 -2.46
N TYR A 186 -12.44 6.63 -2.21
CA TYR A 186 -11.69 5.61 -2.95
C TYR A 186 -11.74 4.24 -2.27
N ASP A 187 -12.47 4.09 -1.15
CA ASP A 187 -12.61 2.79 -0.48
C ASP A 187 -13.61 1.88 -1.22
N THR A 188 -13.09 1.09 -2.15
CA THR A 188 -13.80 0.06 -2.92
C THR A 188 -14.07 -1.22 -2.13
N SER A 189 -13.68 -1.30 -0.84
CA SER A 189 -13.77 -2.56 -0.08
C SER A 189 -15.20 -3.08 0.16
N HIS A 190 -16.20 -2.28 -0.19
CA HIS A 190 -17.62 -2.65 -0.27
C HIS A 190 -17.96 -3.53 -1.49
N ILE A 191 -17.12 -3.51 -2.52
CA ILE A 191 -17.33 -4.12 -3.84
C ILE A 191 -16.56 -5.44 -3.97
N ASN A 192 -15.39 -5.56 -3.31
CA ASN A 192 -14.57 -6.76 -3.36
C ASN A 192 -14.10 -7.22 -1.96
N PRO A 193 -14.77 -8.22 -1.34
CA PRO A 193 -14.38 -8.75 -0.03
C PRO A 193 -13.00 -9.43 0.01
N MET A 194 -12.40 -9.76 -1.15
CA MET A 194 -11.05 -10.33 -1.20
C MET A 194 -9.94 -9.28 -1.05
N GLU A 195 -10.27 -7.98 -1.14
CA GLU A 195 -9.35 -6.85 -0.88
C GLU A 195 -9.37 -6.44 0.61
N ASP A 196 -9.28 -7.41 1.52
CA ASP A 196 -9.21 -7.19 2.98
C ASP A 196 -7.87 -6.56 3.45
N PHE A 197 -7.07 -6.09 2.49
CA PHE A 197 -5.89 -5.23 2.69
C PHE A 197 -6.21 -3.74 2.68
N SER A 198 -7.48 -3.35 2.53
CA SER A 198 -7.90 -1.96 2.60
C SER A 198 -7.50 -1.33 3.94
N ASN A 199 -6.70 -0.26 3.87
CA ASN A 199 -6.30 0.54 5.03
C ASN A 199 -7.46 1.41 5.58
N SER A 200 -8.70 1.11 5.18
CA SER A 200 -9.93 1.78 5.60
C SER A 200 -10.20 1.72 7.10
N LEU A 201 -9.66 0.73 7.81
CA LEU A 201 -9.73 0.68 9.27
C LEU A 201 -9.32 2.01 9.91
N TRP A 202 -8.17 2.56 9.49
CA TRP A 202 -7.62 3.80 10.04
C TRP A 202 -8.39 5.03 9.56
N ILE A 203 -8.85 5.02 8.31
CA ILE A 203 -9.74 6.07 7.78
C ILE A 203 -10.99 6.18 8.65
N TYR A 204 -11.67 5.06 8.93
CA TYR A 204 -12.88 5.03 9.75
C TYR A 204 -12.61 5.41 11.20
N PHE A 205 -11.49 4.97 11.77
CA PHE A 205 -11.09 5.35 13.12
C PHE A 205 -10.95 6.88 13.27
N PHE A 206 -10.23 7.54 12.35
CA PHE A 206 -10.02 8.98 12.44
C PHE A 206 -11.27 9.80 12.06
N LEU A 207 -12.08 9.34 11.09
CA LEU A 207 -13.36 9.99 10.79
C LEU A 207 -14.34 9.88 11.97
N LYS A 208 -14.41 8.72 12.62
CA LYS A 208 -15.16 8.56 13.88
C LYS A 208 -14.71 9.61 14.91
N LYS A 209 -13.40 9.72 15.18
CA LYS A 209 -12.86 10.69 16.14
C LYS A 209 -13.21 12.14 15.81
N TYR A 210 -13.17 12.48 14.53
CA TYR A 210 -13.56 13.81 14.08
C TYR A 210 -15.03 14.11 14.39
N HIS A 211 -15.93 13.17 14.07
CA HIS A 211 -17.36 13.35 14.30
C HIS A 211 -17.73 13.32 15.80
N GLU A 212 -17.01 12.55 16.63
CA GLU A 212 -17.11 12.61 18.10
C GLU A 212 -16.84 14.03 18.61
N ASN A 213 -15.73 14.63 18.17
CA ASN A 213 -15.34 15.99 18.56
C ASN A 213 -16.34 17.07 18.09
N LYS A 214 -17.11 16.78 17.04
CA LYS A 214 -18.16 17.66 16.51
C LYS A 214 -19.53 17.44 17.16
N ASN A 215 -19.66 16.45 18.06
CA ASN A 215 -20.94 15.99 18.60
C ASN A 215 -21.93 15.54 17.50
N ASP A 216 -21.43 15.02 16.39
CA ASP A 216 -22.23 14.44 15.31
C ASP A 216 -22.49 12.95 15.61
N ASN A 217 -23.55 12.69 16.38
CA ASN A 217 -23.88 11.34 16.86
C ASN A 217 -24.19 10.36 15.72
N ALA A 218 -24.79 10.83 14.63
CA ALA A 218 -25.17 9.98 13.52
C ALA A 218 -23.94 9.48 12.76
N ALA A 219 -23.04 10.39 12.39
CA ALA A 219 -21.80 10.02 11.71
C ALA A 219 -20.86 9.23 12.62
N THR A 220 -20.76 9.59 13.90
CA THR A 220 -19.98 8.83 14.89
C THR A 220 -20.42 7.37 14.93
N LYS A 221 -21.73 7.11 14.99
CA LYS A 221 -22.28 5.74 14.99
C LYS A 221 -21.98 5.00 13.69
N LYS A 222 -22.11 5.67 12.53
CA LYS A 222 -21.76 5.10 11.22
C LYS A 222 -20.31 4.63 11.19
N TYR A 223 -19.36 5.51 11.50
CA TYR A 223 -17.94 5.17 11.43
C TYR A 223 -17.49 4.19 12.52
N GLN A 224 -18.10 4.21 13.71
CA GLN A 224 -17.87 3.17 14.72
C GLN A 224 -18.26 1.77 14.20
N GLN A 225 -19.40 1.65 13.50
CA GLN A 225 -19.83 0.37 12.92
C GLN A 225 -18.86 -0.11 11.85
N LEU A 226 -18.43 0.77 10.95
CA LEU A 226 -17.47 0.45 9.90
C LEU A 226 -16.11 0.04 10.48
N PHE A 227 -15.60 0.82 11.46
CA PHE A 227 -14.36 0.54 12.18
C PHE A 227 -14.40 -0.84 12.86
N VAL A 228 -15.43 -1.13 13.67
CA VAL A 228 -15.55 -2.42 14.37
C VAL A 228 -15.68 -3.58 13.39
N THR A 229 -16.42 -3.41 12.29
CA THR A 229 -16.58 -4.46 11.28
C THR A 229 -15.23 -4.84 10.67
N LYS A 230 -14.41 -3.85 10.30
CA LYS A 230 -13.05 -4.08 9.78
C LYS A 230 -12.08 -4.57 10.85
N LEU A 231 -12.23 -4.13 12.09
CA LEU A 231 -11.37 -4.59 13.18
C LEU A 231 -11.57 -6.08 13.46
N LYS A 232 -12.83 -6.56 13.41
CA LYS A 232 -13.20 -7.96 13.66
C LYS A 232 -12.71 -8.94 12.59
N SER A 233 -12.36 -8.48 11.39
CA SER A 233 -11.74 -9.36 10.37
C SER A 233 -10.24 -9.58 10.61
N LYS A 234 -9.61 -8.83 11.52
CA LYS A 234 -8.17 -8.87 11.78
C LYS A 234 -7.83 -9.62 13.06
N THR A 235 -6.68 -10.29 13.06
CA THR A 235 -6.11 -10.90 14.28
C THR A 235 -5.53 -9.82 15.19
N PHE A 236 -5.45 -10.09 16.49
CA PHE A 236 -4.81 -9.19 17.45
C PHE A 236 -3.36 -8.84 17.07
N ALA A 237 -2.58 -9.84 16.63
CA ALA A 237 -1.21 -9.65 16.16
C ALA A 237 -1.16 -8.69 14.97
N ARG A 238 -2.08 -8.84 14.01
CA ARG A 238 -2.19 -7.95 12.86
C ARG A 238 -2.50 -6.51 13.27
N VAL A 239 -3.46 -6.30 14.17
CA VAL A 239 -3.81 -4.94 14.64
C VAL A 239 -2.64 -4.29 15.37
N LYS A 240 -1.94 -5.04 16.24
CA LYS A 240 -0.76 -4.55 16.95
C LYS A 240 0.36 -4.14 15.98
N TRP A 241 0.57 -4.93 14.93
CA TRP A 241 1.49 -4.56 13.86
C TRP A 241 1.02 -3.31 13.13
N GLU A 242 -0.24 -3.21 12.73
CA GLU A 242 -0.77 -2.02 12.03
C GLU A 242 -0.64 -0.74 12.88
N LEU A 243 -0.92 -0.80 14.18
CA LEU A 243 -0.69 0.32 15.11
C LEU A 243 0.75 0.85 15.07
N THR A 244 1.72 -0.08 14.96
CA THR A 244 3.15 0.26 14.84
C THR A 244 3.48 0.72 13.41
N HIS A 245 2.96 0.03 12.40
CA HIS A 245 3.27 0.25 11.00
C HIS A 245 2.80 1.62 10.54
N PHE A 246 1.53 1.94 10.79
CA PHE A 246 0.93 3.23 10.46
C PHE A 246 1.33 4.34 11.41
N GLN A 247 2.18 4.05 12.41
CA GLN A 247 2.53 4.98 13.48
C GLN A 247 1.24 5.63 14.01
N ILE A 248 0.33 4.83 14.58
CA ILE A 248 -0.87 5.39 15.16
C ILE A 248 -0.47 6.13 16.44
N PRO A 249 -0.89 7.40 16.65
CA PRO A 249 -0.49 8.15 17.84
C PRO A 249 -0.81 7.39 19.13
N GLU A 250 0.13 7.36 20.08
CA GLU A 250 0.05 6.55 21.30
C GLU A 250 -1.24 6.80 22.10
N LYS A 251 -1.74 8.05 22.10
CA LYS A 251 -3.01 8.44 22.73
C LYS A 251 -4.24 7.64 22.26
N TYR A 252 -4.14 6.92 21.15
CA TYR A 252 -5.22 6.15 20.55
C TYR A 252 -5.03 4.63 20.68
N ILE A 253 -3.86 4.15 21.13
CA ILE A 253 -3.54 2.72 21.15
C ILE A 253 -4.51 1.95 22.05
N ASP A 254 -4.65 2.37 23.30
CA ASP A 254 -5.50 1.68 24.28
C ASP A 254 -6.96 1.63 23.82
N GLU A 255 -7.47 2.73 23.25
CA GLU A 255 -8.83 2.78 22.70
C GLU A 255 -9.02 1.76 21.56
N VAL A 256 -8.05 1.61 20.67
CA VAL A 256 -8.14 0.64 19.57
C VAL A 256 -8.13 -0.79 20.13
N LEU A 257 -7.23 -1.09 21.06
CA LEU A 257 -7.09 -2.42 21.66
C LEU A 257 -8.34 -2.83 22.47
N ASP A 258 -8.96 -1.89 23.18
CA ASP A 258 -10.23 -2.08 23.92
C ASP A 258 -11.41 -2.50 23.02
N ASN A 259 -11.35 -2.22 21.71
CA ASN A 259 -12.37 -2.63 20.74
C ASN A 259 -12.13 -4.04 20.17
N ILE A 260 -10.96 -4.66 20.41
CA ILE A 260 -10.65 -6.03 19.98
C ILE A 260 -11.14 -7.04 21.04
N GLU A 261 -11.07 -6.68 22.32
CA GLU A 261 -11.39 -7.56 23.44
C GLU A 261 -12.91 -7.68 23.75
N LYS A 262 -13.78 -7.06 22.92
CA LYS A 262 -15.25 -7.01 23.09
C LYS A 262 -16.02 -7.61 21.91
#